data_AF-A0A2N1V5L0-F1
#
_entry.id   AF-A0A2N1V5L0-F1
#
_cell.length_a   1.000
_cell.length_b   1.000
_cell.length_c   1.000
_cell.angle_alpha   90.00
_cell.angle_beta   90.00
_cell.angle_gamma   90.00
#
_symmetry.space_group_name_H-M   'P 1'
#
loop_
_entity.id
_entity.type
_entity.pdbx_description
1 polymer ?
#
loop_
_entity_poly.entity_id
_entity_poly.type
_entity_poly.pdbx_seq_one_letter_code
_entity_poly.pdbx_strand_id
1 'polypeptide(L)'
;MIQIHKLARLLCLLGLLSLTSCWSPQWRWGIGIDELPKRTDILAKASDITVEDLFGRRMLNRPRKALVGNWSFVHEDETYVYLGLPRFAGLFDDRREIPEVFRTPKSELEARFPGWRTIDGEQMRQVLYQQIGSMPEKWQASLEDSYIRVIVTLAEDQPINAEFSGPNLELRFDKLSLTRIKA
;
A
#
# COMPACT_ATOMS: atom_id res chain seq x y z
N MET A 1 -13.55 -57.59 17.38
CA MET A 1 -12.24 -57.26 18.00
C MET A 1 -11.45 -56.27 17.11
N ILE A 2 -12.02 -55.09 16.84
CA ILE A 2 -11.46 -54.09 15.91
C ILE A 2 -11.73 -52.68 16.48
N GLN A 3 -11.00 -52.24 17.51
CA GLN A 3 -11.12 -50.82 17.94
C GLN A 3 -9.84 -50.19 18.49
N ILE A 4 -8.77 -50.93 18.75
CA ILE A 4 -7.57 -50.35 19.38
C ILE A 4 -6.67 -49.63 18.36
N HIS A 5 -6.61 -50.11 17.11
CA HIS A 5 -5.70 -49.56 16.10
C HIS A 5 -6.18 -48.22 15.49
N LYS A 6 -7.50 -47.98 15.46
CA LYS A 6 -8.06 -46.70 14.97
C LYS A 6 -7.89 -45.59 15.99
N LEU A 7 -8.00 -45.90 17.28
CA LEU A 7 -7.78 -44.95 18.38
C LEU A 7 -6.30 -44.54 18.50
N ALA A 8 -5.36 -45.48 18.32
CA ALA A 8 -3.93 -45.18 18.33
C ALA A 8 -3.51 -44.24 17.18
N ARG A 9 -4.08 -44.41 15.97
CA ARG A 9 -3.80 -43.51 14.84
C ARG A 9 -4.38 -42.11 15.04
N LEU A 10 -5.56 -41.99 15.66
CA LEU A 10 -6.17 -40.70 15.98
C LEU A 10 -5.36 -39.93 17.04
N LEU A 11 -4.85 -40.63 18.06
CA LEU A 11 -4.00 -40.05 19.11
C LEU A 11 -2.62 -39.64 18.59
N CYS A 12 -2.01 -40.39 17.67
CA CYS A 12 -0.75 -39.97 17.03
C CYS A 12 -0.92 -38.73 16.13
N LEU A 13 -2.05 -38.58 15.43
CA LEU A 13 -2.35 -37.39 14.63
C LEU A 13 -2.58 -36.15 15.49
N LEU A 14 -3.25 -36.30 16.64
CA LEU A 14 -3.43 -35.21 17.61
C LEU A 14 -2.12 -34.84 18.33
N GLY A 15 -1.26 -35.82 18.63
CA GLY A 15 0.07 -35.58 19.21
C GLY A 15 1.03 -34.83 18.27
N LEU A 16 1.00 -35.15 16.97
CA LEU A 16 1.81 -34.46 15.96
C LEU A 16 1.39 -33.00 15.72
N LEU A 17 0.12 -32.65 15.94
CA LEU A 17 -0.35 -31.25 15.90
C LEU A 17 0.09 -30.42 17.12
N SER A 18 0.38 -31.06 18.25
CA SER A 18 0.85 -30.37 19.46
C SER A 18 2.36 -30.03 19.42
N LEU A 19 3.16 -30.80 18.66
CA LEU A 19 4.62 -30.61 18.56
C LEU A 19 5.06 -29.55 17.53
N THR A 20 4.16 -29.07 16.67
CA THR A 20 4.45 -27.96 15.74
C THR A 20 4.01 -26.59 16.29
N SER A 21 3.39 -26.55 17.47
CA SER A 21 2.80 -25.33 18.05
C SER A 21 3.78 -24.48 18.86
N CYS A 22 4.99 -24.97 19.18
CA CYS A 22 5.91 -24.25 20.08
C CYS A 22 6.89 -23.28 19.40
N TRP A 23 6.95 -23.20 18.06
CA TRP A 23 7.96 -22.38 17.38
C TRP A 23 7.41 -21.71 16.11
N SER A 24 6.18 -21.20 16.15
CA SER A 24 5.82 -20.15 15.21
C SER A 24 6.33 -18.83 15.80
N PRO A 25 7.32 -18.15 15.20
CA PRO A 25 7.78 -16.87 15.72
C PRO A 25 6.57 -15.94 15.81
N GLN A 26 6.38 -15.28 16.95
CA GLN A 26 5.36 -14.24 17.14
C GLN A 26 5.40 -13.14 16.06
N TRP A 27 6.53 -13.02 15.34
CA TRP A 27 6.72 -12.17 14.16
C TRP A 27 6.00 -12.64 12.89
N ARG A 28 5.33 -13.80 12.89
CA ARG A 28 4.49 -14.27 11.76
C ARG A 28 3.13 -13.56 11.70
N TRP A 29 2.68 -13.02 12.83
CA TRP A 29 1.47 -12.24 12.95
C TRP A 29 1.87 -10.76 12.84
N GLY A 30 1.19 -10.03 11.95
CA GLY A 30 1.48 -8.61 11.77
C GLY A 30 1.11 -7.80 13.01
N ILE A 31 1.46 -6.53 13.00
CA ILE A 31 1.21 -5.64 14.14
C ILE A 31 -0.12 -4.95 13.94
N GLY A 32 -1.00 -4.99 14.95
CA GLY A 32 -2.26 -4.25 14.91
C GLY A 32 -2.00 -2.78 14.64
N ILE A 33 -2.70 -2.18 13.68
CA ILE A 33 -2.48 -0.77 13.29
C ILE A 33 -2.60 0.15 14.51
N ASP A 34 -3.59 -0.11 15.38
CA ASP A 34 -3.86 0.67 16.59
C ASP A 34 -2.78 0.53 17.67
N GLU A 35 -1.99 -0.54 17.62
CA GLU A 35 -0.90 -0.80 18.56
C GLU A 35 0.42 -0.19 18.09
N LEU A 36 0.57 0.03 16.78
CA LEU A 36 1.84 0.43 16.18
C LEU A 36 2.46 1.70 16.80
N PRO A 37 1.70 2.79 17.09
CA PRO A 37 2.28 3.99 17.72
C PRO A 37 2.87 3.72 19.12
N LYS A 38 2.45 2.65 19.78
CA LYS A 38 2.94 2.27 21.12
C LYS A 38 4.13 1.31 21.05
N ARG A 39 4.45 0.78 19.87
CA ARG A 39 5.49 -0.23 19.64
C ARG A 39 6.77 0.42 19.12
N THR A 40 7.42 1.19 19.99
CA THR A 40 8.69 1.86 19.67
C THR A 40 9.80 0.88 19.26
N ASP A 41 9.76 -0.36 19.77
CA ASP A 41 10.65 -1.46 19.40
C ASP A 41 10.56 -1.83 17.91
N ILE A 42 9.36 -1.73 17.34
CA ILE A 42 9.09 -2.01 15.92
C ILE A 42 9.44 -0.80 15.07
N LEU A 43 9.02 0.41 15.48
CA LEU A 43 9.33 1.65 14.77
C LEU A 43 10.84 1.88 14.65
N ALA A 44 11.60 1.53 15.69
CA ALA A 44 13.07 1.58 15.66
C ALA A 44 13.69 0.61 14.63
N LYS A 45 13.02 -0.52 14.36
CA LYS A 45 13.44 -1.56 13.41
C LYS A 45 12.82 -1.41 12.02
N ALA A 46 12.03 -0.37 11.78
CA ALA A 46 11.43 -0.12 10.47
C ALA A 46 12.54 0.04 9.41
N SER A 47 12.32 -0.57 8.25
CA SER A 47 13.28 -0.55 7.14
C SER A 47 13.31 0.83 6.50
N ASP A 48 14.49 1.41 6.37
CA ASP A 48 14.68 2.68 5.67
C ASP A 48 14.42 2.50 4.16
N ILE A 49 13.58 3.36 3.59
CA ILE A 49 13.30 3.41 2.14
C ILE A 49 13.43 4.84 1.62
N THR A 50 13.77 4.95 0.34
CA THR A 50 13.90 6.24 -0.36
C THR A 50 12.52 6.90 -0.54
N VAL A 51 12.51 8.21 -0.86
CA VAL A 51 11.28 8.92 -1.20
C VAL A 51 10.64 8.32 -2.45
N GLU A 52 11.44 7.89 -3.42
CA GLU A 52 11.00 7.23 -4.65
C GLU A 52 10.32 5.89 -4.38
N ASP A 53 10.88 5.08 -3.50
CA ASP A 53 10.27 3.81 -3.10
C ASP A 53 8.95 4.04 -2.37
N LEU A 54 8.92 5.01 -1.45
CA LEU A 54 7.71 5.39 -0.73
C LEU A 54 6.64 5.88 -1.71
N PHE A 55 7.01 6.77 -2.63
CA PHE A 55 6.14 7.29 -3.67
C PHE A 55 5.58 6.18 -4.55
N GLY A 56 6.45 5.31 -5.08
CA GLY A 56 6.05 4.19 -5.92
C GLY A 56 5.04 3.29 -5.22
N ARG A 57 5.29 2.96 -3.95
CA ARG A 57 4.35 2.20 -3.11
C ARG A 57 3.03 2.94 -2.90
N ARG A 58 3.06 4.23 -2.57
CA ARG A 58 1.86 5.09 -2.39
C ARG A 58 1.03 5.21 -3.66
N MET A 59 1.66 5.21 -4.83
CA MET A 59 0.99 5.32 -6.13
C MET A 59 0.42 3.98 -6.62
N LEU A 60 0.83 2.84 -6.06
CA LEU A 60 0.21 1.56 -6.40
C LEU A 60 -1.27 1.55 -5.96
N ASN A 61 -2.18 1.80 -6.89
CA ASN A 61 -3.60 1.60 -6.65
C ASN A 61 -3.97 0.14 -6.94
N ARG A 62 -4.32 -0.61 -5.89
CA ARG A 62 -4.83 -1.97 -6.04
C ARG A 62 -6.36 -1.93 -5.99
N PRO A 63 -7.06 -2.15 -7.12
CA PRO A 63 -8.53 -2.14 -7.12
C PRO A 63 -9.07 -3.38 -6.39
N ARG A 64 -9.41 -3.28 -5.10
CA ARG A 64 -10.17 -4.32 -4.38
C ARG A 64 -11.08 -3.78 -3.27
N LYS A 65 -12.14 -4.57 -3.02
CA LYS A 65 -13.14 -4.43 -1.97
C LYS A 65 -12.47 -4.41 -0.58
N ALA A 66 -12.71 -3.35 0.19
CA ALA A 66 -12.14 -3.08 1.52
C ALA A 66 -10.70 -2.54 1.53
N LEU A 67 -10.51 -1.46 2.28
CA LEU A 67 -9.35 -0.55 2.46
C LEU A 67 -8.06 -1.21 3.00
N VAL A 68 -7.84 -2.49 2.71
CA VAL A 68 -6.83 -3.38 3.30
C VAL A 68 -5.83 -3.85 2.24
N GLY A 69 -5.62 -3.01 1.21
CA GLY A 69 -4.77 -3.33 0.07
C GLY A 69 -3.95 -2.18 -0.48
N ASN A 70 -4.05 -0.99 0.13
CA ASN A 70 -3.29 0.19 -0.26
C ASN A 70 -2.25 0.52 0.79
N TRP A 71 -1.11 1.01 0.34
CA TRP A 71 -0.08 1.54 1.22
C TRP A 71 -0.58 2.77 1.95
N SER A 72 -0.51 2.75 3.27
CA SER A 72 -1.00 3.83 4.13
C SER A 72 0.12 4.33 5.03
N PHE A 73 0.05 5.60 5.43
CA PHE A 73 0.85 6.07 6.55
C PHE A 73 0.27 5.53 7.83
N VAL A 74 1.12 4.94 8.63
CA VAL A 74 0.73 4.18 9.83
C VAL A 74 1.19 4.89 11.10
N HIS A 75 2.21 5.73 11.00
CA HIS A 75 2.69 6.58 12.07
C HIS A 75 3.52 7.75 11.48
N GLU A 76 3.65 8.83 12.23
CA GLU A 76 4.50 9.98 11.93
C GLU A 76 5.06 10.49 13.25
N ASP A 77 6.37 10.72 13.29
CA ASP A 77 7.03 11.39 14.41
C ASP A 77 7.79 12.65 13.92
N GLU A 78 8.66 13.19 14.76
CA GLU A 78 9.43 14.41 14.44
C GLU A 78 10.44 14.20 13.30
N THR A 79 10.94 12.99 13.11
CA THR A 79 12.05 12.67 12.20
C THR A 79 11.59 11.87 10.99
N TYR A 80 10.64 10.96 11.15
CA TYR A 80 10.27 9.95 10.16
C TYR A 80 8.76 9.90 9.89
N VAL A 81 8.45 9.53 8.66
CA VAL A 81 7.11 9.08 8.25
C VAL A 81 7.15 7.59 8.04
N TYR A 82 6.20 6.88 8.64
CA TYR A 82 6.13 5.42 8.60
C TYR A 82 5.03 4.96 7.63
N LEU A 83 5.39 4.04 6.74
CA LEU A 83 4.53 3.47 5.72
C LEU A 83 4.34 1.97 5.99
N GLY A 84 3.10 1.49 5.85
CA GLY A 84 2.79 0.07 5.94
C GLY A 84 1.69 -0.34 4.97
N LEU A 85 1.69 -1.62 4.60
CA LEU A 85 0.60 -2.24 3.84
C LEU A 85 -0.29 -3.02 4.82
N PRO A 86 -1.44 -2.47 5.24
CA PRO A 86 -2.36 -3.17 6.11
C PRO A 86 -2.93 -4.39 5.39
N ARG A 87 -3.04 -5.51 6.10
CA ARG A 87 -3.74 -6.73 5.66
C ARG A 87 -4.70 -7.21 6.75
N PHE A 88 -5.68 -8.03 6.41
CA PHE A 88 -6.50 -8.70 7.40
C PHE A 88 -5.67 -9.79 8.09
N ALA A 89 -5.80 -9.91 9.42
CA ALA A 89 -5.09 -10.94 10.18
C ALA A 89 -5.54 -12.37 9.83
N GLY A 90 -6.74 -12.52 9.24
CA GLY A 90 -7.28 -13.79 8.75
C GLY A 90 -8.46 -13.59 7.79
N LEU A 91 -8.93 -14.68 7.16
CA LEU A 91 -10.01 -14.65 6.16
C LEU A 91 -11.37 -14.16 6.71
N PHE A 92 -11.57 -14.23 8.02
CA PHE A 92 -12.81 -13.84 8.71
C PHE A 92 -12.51 -12.92 9.91
N ASP A 93 -11.33 -12.31 9.94
CA ASP A 93 -10.92 -11.41 11.00
C ASP A 93 -10.99 -9.97 10.48
N ASP A 94 -11.72 -9.10 11.18
CA ASP A 94 -11.81 -7.68 10.85
C ASP A 94 -10.59 -6.89 11.35
N ARG A 95 -9.73 -7.50 12.17
CA ARG A 95 -8.49 -6.88 12.64
C ARG A 95 -7.53 -6.70 11.49
N ARG A 96 -6.99 -5.49 11.41
CA ARG A 96 -5.97 -5.11 10.43
C ARG A 96 -4.60 -5.15 11.09
N GLU A 97 -3.68 -5.76 10.39
CA GLU A 97 -2.29 -5.88 10.82
C GLU A 97 -1.34 -5.39 9.73
N ILE A 98 -0.19 -4.90 10.14
CA ILE A 98 0.90 -4.48 9.27
C ILE A 98 2.04 -5.48 9.45
N PRO A 99 2.36 -6.29 8.44
CA PRO A 99 3.43 -7.27 8.55
C PRO A 99 4.81 -6.62 8.50
N GLU A 100 4.94 -5.50 7.80
CA GLU A 100 6.20 -4.81 7.58
C GLU A 100 5.99 -3.30 7.58
N VAL A 101 6.88 -2.59 8.27
CA VAL A 101 6.87 -1.14 8.43
C VAL A 101 8.14 -0.59 7.80
N PHE A 102 7.96 0.40 6.94
CA PHE A 102 9.04 1.16 6.34
C PHE A 102 9.04 2.58 6.88
N ARG A 103 10.18 3.25 6.80
CA ARG A 103 10.29 4.65 7.18
C ARG A 103 11.11 5.45 6.17
N THR A 104 10.80 6.73 6.08
CA THR A 104 11.53 7.71 5.25
C THR A 104 11.69 9.01 6.05
N PRO A 105 12.85 9.70 5.97
CA PRO A 105 13.04 10.99 6.62
C PRO A 105 11.97 11.99 6.20
N LYS A 106 11.30 12.58 7.19
CA LYS A 106 10.19 13.51 6.96
C LYS A 106 10.62 14.77 6.21
N SER A 107 11.78 15.32 6.54
CA SER A 107 12.34 16.51 5.88
C SER A 107 12.62 16.28 4.39
N GLU A 108 13.18 15.13 4.03
CA GLU A 108 13.44 14.76 2.65
C GLU A 108 12.14 14.55 1.87
N LEU A 109 11.17 13.86 2.50
CA LEU A 109 9.85 13.63 1.92
C LEU A 109 9.09 14.95 1.66
N GLU A 110 9.14 15.90 2.60
CA GLU A 110 8.52 17.22 2.43
C GLU A 110 9.20 18.06 1.33
N ALA A 111 10.52 17.93 1.18
CA ALA A 111 11.26 18.64 0.13
C ALA A 111 10.97 18.07 -1.28
N ARG A 112 10.97 16.74 -1.42
CA ARG A 112 10.88 16.07 -2.73
C ARG A 112 9.46 15.71 -3.16
N PHE A 113 8.58 15.45 -2.20
CA PHE A 113 7.18 15.13 -2.45
C PHE A 113 6.24 15.89 -1.50
N PRO A 114 6.15 17.22 -1.60
CA PRO A 114 5.38 18.06 -0.65
C PRO A 114 3.88 17.69 -0.53
N GLY A 115 3.30 17.03 -1.53
CA GLY A 115 1.91 16.56 -1.53
C GLY A 115 1.70 15.20 -0.85
N TRP A 116 2.72 14.63 -0.22
CA TRP A 116 2.71 13.24 0.25
C TRP A 116 1.53 12.89 1.14
N ARG A 117 1.05 13.81 1.98
CA ARG A 117 -0.10 13.57 2.88
C ARG A 117 -1.39 13.27 2.11
N THR A 118 -1.63 13.98 1.01
CA THR A 118 -2.92 13.96 0.31
C THR A 118 -2.90 13.13 -0.97
N ILE A 119 -1.77 13.08 -1.68
CA ILE A 119 -1.70 12.47 -3.02
C ILE A 119 -1.32 11.00 -2.91
N ASP A 120 -2.30 10.10 -3.02
CA ASP A 120 -2.10 8.66 -3.16
C ASP A 120 -2.55 8.15 -4.54
N GLY A 121 -2.43 6.83 -4.76
CA GLY A 121 -2.89 6.21 -6.01
C GLY A 121 -4.40 6.30 -6.24
N GLU A 122 -5.21 6.52 -5.20
CA GLU A 122 -6.66 6.71 -5.37
C GLU A 122 -6.99 8.14 -5.80
N GLN A 123 -6.37 9.13 -5.16
CA GLN A 123 -6.45 10.52 -5.57
C GLN A 123 -5.95 10.70 -7.01
N MET A 124 -4.86 10.03 -7.36
CA MET A 124 -4.34 10.02 -8.73
C MET A 124 -5.35 9.41 -9.70
N ARG A 125 -5.93 8.24 -9.36
CA ARG A 125 -6.96 7.60 -10.17
C ARG A 125 -8.16 8.51 -10.43
N GLN A 126 -8.61 9.26 -9.43
CA GLN A 126 -9.71 10.22 -9.58
C GLN A 126 -9.35 11.37 -10.53
N VAL A 127 -8.13 11.91 -10.41
CA VAL A 127 -7.64 12.96 -11.31
C VAL A 127 -7.55 12.45 -12.74
N LEU A 128 -6.99 11.25 -12.94
CA LEU A 128 -6.91 10.62 -14.27
C LEU A 128 -8.29 10.46 -14.90
N TYR A 129 -9.27 9.99 -14.13
CA TYR A 129 -10.65 9.85 -14.59
C TYR A 129 -11.26 11.19 -15.02
N GLN A 130 -11.04 12.25 -14.24
CA GLN A 130 -11.55 13.59 -14.56
C GLN A 130 -10.90 14.19 -15.82
N GLN A 131 -9.61 13.96 -16.05
CA GLN A 131 -8.87 14.52 -17.18
C GLN A 131 -9.10 13.75 -18.48
N ILE A 132 -9.19 12.41 -18.41
CA ILE A 132 -9.30 11.53 -19.58
C ILE A 132 -10.77 11.29 -19.93
N GLY A 133 -11.68 11.40 -18.96
CA GLY A 133 -13.10 11.07 -19.10
C GLY A 133 -13.40 9.57 -18.95
N SER A 134 -12.38 8.74 -18.72
CA SER A 134 -12.50 7.30 -18.57
C SER A 134 -11.43 6.73 -17.63
N MET A 135 -11.61 5.47 -17.21
CA MET A 135 -10.63 4.79 -16.36
C MET A 135 -9.52 4.20 -17.23
N PRO A 136 -8.24 4.54 -17.00
CA PRO A 136 -7.15 3.91 -17.73
C PRO A 136 -7.05 2.42 -17.41
N GLU A 137 -6.65 1.60 -18.39
CA GLU A 137 -6.41 0.16 -18.18
C GLU A 137 -5.23 -0.03 -17.23
N LYS A 138 -4.16 0.74 -17.47
CA LYS A 138 -2.93 0.74 -16.70
C LYS A 138 -2.41 2.16 -16.58
N TRP A 139 -1.74 2.46 -15.48
CA TRP A 139 -0.99 3.69 -15.32
C TRP A 139 0.26 3.44 -14.49
N GLN A 140 1.27 4.27 -14.72
CA GLN A 140 2.53 4.29 -13.98
C GLN A 140 2.85 5.74 -13.63
N ALA A 141 3.31 5.99 -12.41
CA ALA A 141 3.79 7.30 -12.02
C ALA A 141 5.25 7.25 -11.58
N SER A 142 5.99 8.29 -11.94
CA SER A 142 7.32 8.59 -11.42
C SER A 142 7.32 9.96 -10.75
N LEU A 143 8.13 10.07 -9.69
CA LEU A 143 8.40 11.34 -9.04
C LEU A 143 9.60 11.97 -9.71
N GLU A 144 9.39 13.14 -10.32
CA GLU A 144 10.45 13.99 -10.88
C GLU A 144 10.70 15.16 -9.91
N ASP A 145 11.79 15.91 -10.10
CA ASP A 145 12.24 16.94 -9.14
C ASP A 145 11.18 18.00 -8.77
N SER A 146 10.20 18.26 -9.64
CA SER A 146 9.20 19.32 -9.44
C SER A 146 7.77 18.94 -9.83
N TYR A 147 7.57 17.71 -10.33
CA TYR A 147 6.27 17.23 -10.78
C TYR A 147 6.16 15.72 -10.65
N ILE A 148 4.92 15.22 -10.64
CA ILE A 148 4.65 13.81 -10.85
C ILE A 148 4.45 13.61 -12.34
N ARG A 149 5.22 12.71 -12.95
CA ARG A 149 4.95 12.24 -14.31
C ARG A 149 4.02 11.04 -14.21
N VAL A 150 2.94 11.05 -14.98
CA VAL A 150 2.07 9.87 -15.13
C VAL A 150 2.02 9.44 -16.58
N ILE A 151 2.27 8.15 -16.81
CA ILE A 151 2.10 7.47 -18.10
C ILE A 151 0.86 6.60 -17.98
N VAL A 152 -0.13 6.83 -18.84
CA VAL A 152 -1.35 6.02 -18.89
C VAL A 152 -1.46 5.23 -20.19
N THR A 153 -2.03 4.03 -20.10
CA THR A 153 -2.42 3.20 -21.23
C THR A 153 -3.94 3.12 -21.26
N LEU A 154 -4.52 3.52 -22.40
CA LEU A 154 -5.95 3.53 -22.65
C LEU A 154 -6.37 2.29 -23.43
N ALA A 155 -7.62 1.87 -23.28
CA ALA A 155 -8.18 0.81 -24.10
C ALA A 155 -8.32 1.31 -25.56
N GLU A 156 -8.05 0.44 -26.53
CA GLU A 156 -7.92 0.76 -27.97
C GLU A 156 -9.15 1.46 -28.59
N ASP A 157 -10.33 1.38 -27.96
CA ASP A 157 -11.60 1.88 -28.51
C ASP A 157 -12.17 3.15 -27.84
N GLN A 158 -11.42 3.83 -26.95
CA GLN A 158 -11.94 5.02 -26.27
C GLN A 158 -11.57 6.31 -27.00
N PRO A 159 -12.56 7.07 -27.53
CA PRO A 159 -12.29 8.38 -28.11
C PRO A 159 -11.80 9.33 -27.02
N ILE A 160 -10.53 9.75 -27.13
CA ILE A 160 -9.94 10.77 -26.27
C ILE A 160 -10.40 12.12 -26.83
N ASN A 161 -11.29 12.82 -26.13
CA ASN A 161 -11.70 14.19 -26.49
C ASN A 161 -10.63 15.22 -26.08
N ALA A 162 -9.35 14.89 -26.23
CA ALA A 162 -8.26 15.77 -25.87
C ALA A 162 -7.11 15.60 -26.87
N GLU A 163 -6.68 16.72 -27.45
CA GLU A 163 -5.62 16.80 -28.46
C GLU A 163 -4.28 16.36 -27.83
N PHE A 164 -3.96 15.07 -27.93
CA PHE A 164 -2.66 14.55 -27.47
C PHE A 164 -2.10 13.57 -28.50
N SER A 165 -0.86 13.80 -28.94
CA SER A 165 -0.19 12.98 -29.95
C SER A 165 0.71 11.92 -29.29
N GLY A 166 0.26 10.66 -29.24
CA GLY A 166 1.06 9.49 -28.87
C GLY A 166 0.23 8.39 -28.16
N PRO A 167 0.68 7.11 -28.17
CA PRO A 167 -0.02 6.02 -27.47
C PRO A 167 0.10 6.07 -25.94
N ASN A 168 0.93 6.98 -25.42
CA ASN A 168 1.16 7.21 -24.00
C ASN A 168 0.86 8.68 -23.71
N LEU A 169 -0.05 8.94 -22.78
CA LEU A 169 -0.34 10.30 -22.32
C LEU A 169 0.55 10.62 -21.11
N GLU A 170 1.37 11.68 -21.25
CA GLU A 170 2.19 12.24 -20.18
C GLU A 170 1.43 13.39 -19.51
N LEU A 171 1.03 13.21 -18.25
CA LEU A 171 0.50 14.30 -17.44
C LEU A 171 1.61 14.87 -16.57
N ARG A 172 1.86 16.18 -16.70
CA ARG A 172 2.80 16.92 -15.87
C ARG A 172 2.04 17.71 -14.82
N PHE A 173 2.22 17.33 -13.57
CA PHE A 173 1.67 18.05 -12.42
C PHE A 173 2.70 19.06 -11.91
N ASP A 174 2.90 20.15 -12.65
CA ASP A 174 3.85 21.20 -12.24
C ASP A 174 3.37 21.86 -10.94
N LYS A 175 4.22 21.84 -9.91
CA LYS A 175 4.09 22.57 -8.63
C LYS A 175 2.66 22.65 -8.10
N LEU A 176 2.20 21.63 -7.37
CA LEU A 176 1.10 21.65 -6.37
C LEU A 176 0.08 22.80 -6.51
N SER A 177 -0.42 23.02 -7.73
CA SER A 177 -1.51 23.95 -7.99
C SER A 177 -2.75 23.06 -8.12
N LEU A 178 -3.10 22.45 -6.99
CA LEU A 178 -4.48 22.14 -6.66
C LEU A 178 -5.21 23.48 -6.52
N THR A 179 -5.37 24.20 -7.63
CA THR A 179 -6.09 25.47 -7.66
C THR A 179 -7.02 25.49 -8.86
N ARG A 180 -8.31 25.36 -8.53
CA ARG A 180 -9.53 25.59 -9.32
C ARG A 180 -9.96 24.48 -10.27
N ILE A 181 -10.59 23.46 -9.69
CA ILE A 181 -11.89 23.04 -10.17
C ILE A 181 -12.90 24.05 -9.61
N LYS A 182 -13.32 25.03 -10.42
CA LYS A 182 -14.56 25.76 -10.15
C LYS A 182 -15.70 24.86 -10.61
N ALA A 183 -16.73 24.78 -9.75
CA ALA A 183 -18.02 24.15 -10.03
C ALA A 183 -18.65 24.64 -11.34
#